data_AF-A0A7W0TZ51-F1
#
_entry.id   AF-A0A7W0TZ51-F1
#
_cell.length_a   1.000
_cell.length_b   1.000
_cell.length_c   1.000
_cell.angle_alpha   90.00
_cell.angle_beta   90.00
_cell.angle_gamma   90.00
#
_symmetry.space_group_name_H-M   'P 1'
#
loop_
_entity.id
_entity.type
_entity.pdbx_description
1 polymer ?
#
loop_
_entity_poly.entity_id
_entity_poly.type
_entity_poly.pdbx_seq_one_letter_code
_entity_poly.pdbx_strand_id
1 'polypeptide(L)'
;MMATPGSERLWRTVAVLALAVGIGFAVAPTRLGRLFGLPPGAMTGAATLGWRLFAVRNLVVGGAALRGSDAARRAILPVQLLDQAVFVHAGVTRSVPRPTALLAMATSGLIIAICLAARGDRQGT
;
A
#
# COMPACT_ATOMS: atom_id res chain seq x y z
N MET A 1 14.86 -12.19 19.19
CA MET A 1 15.44 -10.91 18.71
C MET A 1 14.44 -9.80 19.01
N MET A 2 14.73 -8.92 19.97
CA MET A 2 13.83 -7.81 20.32
C MET A 2 13.95 -6.69 19.27
N ALA A 3 12.82 -6.18 18.80
CA ALA A 3 12.80 -5.05 17.86
C ALA A 3 13.31 -3.78 18.56
N THR A 4 14.18 -3.02 17.88
CA THR A 4 14.60 -1.70 18.39
C THR A 4 13.39 -0.74 18.41
N PRO A 5 13.32 0.22 19.35
CA PRO A 5 12.24 1.22 19.39
C PRO A 5 12.07 2.02 18.08
N GLY A 6 13.14 2.13 17.28
CA GLY A 6 13.12 2.72 15.93
C GLY A 6 12.34 1.84 14.94
N SER A 7 12.74 0.59 14.78
CA SER A 7 12.08 -0.36 13.87
C SER A 7 10.59 -0.56 14.16
N GLU A 8 10.18 -0.59 15.44
CA GLU A 8 8.78 -0.75 15.84
C GLU A 8 7.93 0.45 15.43
N ARG A 9 8.46 1.68 15.57
CA ARG A 9 7.78 2.89 15.08
C ARG A 9 7.60 2.86 13.56
N LEU A 10 8.62 2.45 12.82
CA LEU A 10 8.54 2.32 11.36
C LEU A 10 7.49 1.28 10.94
N TRP A 11 7.43 0.13 11.59
CA TRP A 11 6.41 -0.89 11.32
C TRP A 11 4.98 -0.40 11.61
N ARG A 12 4.80 0.37 12.69
CA ARG A 12 3.52 1.01 12.97
C ARG A 12 3.16 2.02 11.89
N THR A 13 4.10 2.85 11.44
CA THR A 13 3.87 3.80 10.34
C THR A 13 3.43 3.08 9.07
N VAL A 14 4.14 2.03 8.67
CA VAL A 14 3.77 1.20 7.52
C VAL A 14 2.34 0.64 7.65
N ALA A 15 2.01 0.10 8.82
CA ALA A 15 0.71 -0.51 9.06
C ALA A 15 -0.42 0.53 9.08
N VAL A 16 -0.19 1.73 9.65
CA VAL A 16 -1.13 2.86 9.60
C VAL A 16 -1.33 3.33 8.16
N LEU A 17 -0.28 3.48 7.37
CA LEU A 17 -0.39 3.86 5.95
C LEU A 17 -1.21 2.85 5.16
N ALA A 18 -0.93 1.56 5.32
CA ALA A 18 -1.69 0.49 4.68
C ALA A 18 -3.18 0.56 5.08
N LEU A 19 -3.48 0.74 6.37
CA LEU A 19 -4.85 0.90 6.84
C LEU A 19 -5.54 2.14 6.28
N ALA A 20 -4.88 3.30 6.29
CA ALA A 20 -5.46 4.54 5.79
C ALA A 20 -5.85 4.42 4.30
N VAL A 21 -4.95 3.85 3.49
CA VAL A 21 -5.21 3.57 2.08
C VAL A 21 -6.35 2.54 1.93
N GLY A 22 -6.32 1.47 2.72
CA GLY A 22 -7.35 0.43 2.71
C GLY A 22 -8.74 0.97 3.07
N ILE A 23 -8.86 1.73 4.16
CA ILE A 23 -10.10 2.37 4.60
C ILE A 23 -10.62 3.33 3.51
N GLY A 24 -9.74 4.17 2.97
CA GLY A 24 -10.13 5.15 1.96
C GLY A 24 -10.69 4.50 0.69
N PHE A 25 -10.06 3.43 0.18
CA PHE A 25 -10.58 2.70 -0.99
C PHE A 25 -11.78 1.81 -0.66
N ALA A 26 -11.94 1.36 0.57
CA ALA A 26 -13.12 0.60 0.99
C ALA A 26 -14.36 1.49 1.12
N VAL A 27 -14.24 2.64 1.77
CA VAL A 27 -15.36 3.53 2.11
C VAL A 27 -15.69 4.50 0.98
N ALA A 28 -14.67 5.08 0.36
CA ALA A 28 -14.85 6.15 -0.63
C ALA A 28 -13.97 5.94 -1.88
N PRO A 29 -14.09 4.79 -2.58
CA PRO A 29 -13.24 4.42 -3.71
C PRO A 29 -13.16 5.52 -4.78
N THR A 30 -14.31 6.10 -5.15
CA THR A 30 -14.36 7.16 -6.17
C THR A 30 -13.70 8.46 -5.71
N ARG A 31 -13.84 8.84 -4.43
CA ARG A 31 -13.23 10.07 -3.90
C ARG A 31 -11.72 9.91 -3.80
N LEU A 32 -11.26 8.77 -3.31
CA LEU A 32 -9.83 8.49 -3.25
C LEU A 32 -9.24 8.33 -4.65
N GLY A 33 -9.93 7.65 -5.57
CA GLY A 33 -9.52 7.58 -6.96
C GLY A 33 -9.30 8.97 -7.60
N ARG A 34 -10.16 9.94 -7.30
CA ARG A 34 -9.97 11.34 -7.75
C ARG A 34 -8.73 12.01 -7.15
N LEU A 35 -8.38 11.73 -5.89
CA LEU A 35 -7.11 12.19 -5.30
C LEU A 35 -5.91 11.60 -6.05
N PHE A 36 -6.05 10.38 -6.55
CA PHE A 36 -5.10 9.75 -7.46
C PHE A 36 -5.32 10.17 -8.93
N GLY A 37 -6.09 11.23 -9.23
CA GLY A 37 -6.26 11.74 -10.60
C GLY A 37 -7.13 10.89 -11.53
N LEU A 38 -7.95 9.97 -11.02
CA LEU A 38 -8.95 9.28 -11.83
C LEU A 38 -10.12 10.22 -12.19
N PRO A 39 -10.55 10.25 -13.47
CA PRO A 39 -11.73 11.00 -13.87
C PRO A 39 -13.01 10.53 -13.15
N PRO A 40 -14.01 11.41 -12.97
CA PRO A 40 -15.35 11.00 -12.57
C PRO A 40 -15.87 9.89 -13.51
N GLY A 41 -16.41 8.81 -12.94
CA GLY A 41 -16.94 7.69 -13.73
C GLY A 41 -15.89 6.71 -14.27
N ALA A 42 -14.59 6.91 -14.04
CA ALA A 42 -13.54 5.98 -14.49
C ALA A 42 -13.46 4.69 -13.67
N MET A 43 -14.00 4.68 -12.44
CA MET A 43 -14.10 3.47 -11.61
C MET A 43 -15.44 2.78 -11.83
N THR A 44 -15.46 1.81 -12.74
CA THR A 44 -16.64 0.97 -13.04
C THR A 44 -16.26 -0.50 -13.13
N GLY A 45 -17.24 -1.39 -12.95
CA GLY A 45 -17.09 -2.84 -13.14
C GLY A 45 -15.85 -3.43 -12.44
N ALA A 46 -15.00 -4.08 -13.23
CA ALA A 46 -13.79 -4.76 -12.78
C ALA A 46 -12.79 -3.84 -12.06
N ALA A 47 -12.70 -2.55 -12.44
CA ALA A 47 -11.80 -1.61 -11.77
C ALA A 47 -12.24 -1.38 -10.31
N THR A 48 -13.55 -1.24 -10.07
CA THR A 48 -14.08 -1.08 -8.71
C THR A 48 -13.82 -2.32 -7.86
N LEU A 49 -13.97 -3.52 -8.45
CA LEU A 49 -13.66 -4.76 -7.76
C LEU A 49 -12.16 -4.85 -7.42
N GLY A 50 -11.28 -4.53 -8.36
CA GLY A 50 -9.82 -4.51 -8.15
C GLY A 50 -9.41 -3.60 -6.99
N TRP A 51 -9.92 -2.37 -6.97
CA TRP A 51 -9.66 -1.42 -5.88
C TRP A 51 -10.23 -1.87 -4.53
N ARG A 52 -11.37 -2.57 -4.50
CA ARG A 52 -11.92 -3.16 -3.27
C ARG A 52 -11.09 -4.33 -2.76
N LEU A 53 -10.61 -5.21 -3.64
CA LEU A 53 -9.73 -6.31 -3.25
C LEU A 53 -8.38 -5.78 -2.72
N PHE A 54 -7.83 -4.76 -3.39
CA PHE A 54 -6.69 -4.00 -2.91
C PHE A 54 -6.93 -3.41 -1.52
N ALA A 55 -8.11 -2.82 -1.28
CA ALA A 55 -8.49 -2.26 0.01
C ALA A 55 -8.56 -3.34 1.10
N VAL A 56 -9.26 -4.45 0.85
CA VAL A 56 -9.38 -5.58 1.81
C VAL A 56 -8.01 -6.12 2.18
N ARG A 57 -7.13 -6.35 1.20
CA ARG A 57 -5.78 -6.84 1.46
C ARG A 57 -4.99 -5.88 2.35
N ASN A 58 -5.04 -4.57 2.08
CA ASN A 58 -4.38 -3.57 2.91
C ASN A 58 -4.95 -3.51 4.32
N LEU A 59 -6.27 -3.65 4.49
CA LEU A 59 -6.93 -3.74 5.79
C LEU A 59 -6.47 -4.97 6.59
N VAL A 60 -6.46 -6.14 5.96
CA VAL A 60 -6.07 -7.41 6.59
C VAL A 60 -4.60 -7.38 6.98
N VAL A 61 -3.70 -7.04 6.05
CA VAL A 61 -2.26 -7.05 6.29
C VAL A 61 -1.86 -5.92 7.24
N GLY A 62 -2.34 -4.70 7.04
CA GLY A 62 -2.08 -3.56 7.91
C GLY A 62 -2.61 -3.77 9.33
N GLY A 63 -3.85 -4.26 9.46
CA GLY A 63 -4.46 -4.56 10.76
C GLY A 63 -3.78 -5.69 11.52
N ALA A 64 -3.31 -6.74 10.81
CA ALA A 64 -2.52 -7.80 11.43
C ALA A 64 -1.12 -7.32 11.84
N ALA A 65 -0.48 -6.48 11.03
CA ALA A 65 0.83 -5.90 11.35
C ALA A 65 0.78 -4.94 12.55
N LEU A 66 -0.29 -4.14 12.69
CA LEU A 66 -0.54 -3.32 13.88
C LEU A 66 -0.73 -4.16 15.16
N ARG A 67 -1.34 -5.34 15.04
CA ARG A 67 -1.48 -6.31 16.14
C ARG A 67 -0.19 -7.08 16.44
N GLY A 68 0.93 -6.73 15.80
CA GLY A 68 2.24 -7.33 16.06
C GLY A 68 2.52 -8.62 15.28
N SER A 69 1.71 -8.99 14.29
CA SER A 69 1.96 -10.20 13.51
C SER A 69 3.22 -10.06 12.64
N ASP A 70 4.25 -10.85 12.95
CA ASP A 70 5.49 -10.87 12.17
C ASP A 70 5.29 -11.45 10.76
N ALA A 71 4.35 -12.39 10.59
CA ALA A 71 3.97 -12.89 9.27
C ALA A 71 3.39 -11.75 8.41
N ALA A 72 2.49 -10.94 8.96
CA ALA A 72 1.93 -9.79 8.26
C ALA A 72 3.01 -8.74 7.92
N ARG A 73 3.88 -8.39 8.87
CA ARG A 73 5.03 -7.48 8.63
C ARG A 73 5.92 -7.97 7.50
N ARG A 74 6.24 -9.28 7.47
CA ARG A 74 7.02 -9.88 6.37
C ARG A 74 6.30 -9.84 5.03
N ALA A 75 4.97 -9.95 5.02
CA ALA A 75 4.14 -9.92 3.82
C ALA A 75 3.96 -8.52 3.20
N ILE A 76 4.15 -7.43 3.95
CA ILE A 76 3.94 -6.07 3.42
C ILE A 76 4.89 -5.78 2.24
N LEU A 77 6.18 -6.07 2.38
CA LEU A 77 7.16 -5.77 1.33
C LEU A 77 6.83 -6.46 -0.01
N PRO A 78 6.64 -7.80 -0.09
CA PRO A 78 6.31 -8.44 -1.36
C PRO A 78 4.96 -7.96 -1.92
N VAL A 79 3.98 -7.65 -1.06
CA VAL A 79 2.71 -7.07 -1.48
C VAL A 79 2.92 -5.71 -2.17
N GLN A 80 3.72 -4.82 -1.57
CA GLN A 80 3.98 -3.50 -2.16
C GLN A 80 4.85 -3.60 -3.41
N LEU A 81 5.78 -4.55 -3.51
CA LEU A 81 6.54 -4.79 -4.74
C LEU A 81 5.63 -5.22 -5.90
N LEU A 82 4.64 -6.08 -5.63
CA LEU A 82 3.64 -6.46 -6.62
C LEU A 82 2.75 -5.28 -7.01
N ASP A 83 2.34 -4.44 -6.04
CA ASP A 83 1.60 -3.22 -6.34
C ASP A 83 2.41 -2.28 -7.24
N GLN A 84 3.69 -2.10 -6.95
CA GLN A 84 4.60 -1.30 -7.77
C GLN A 84 4.63 -1.83 -9.21
N ALA A 85 4.75 -3.15 -9.40
CA ALA A 85 4.75 -3.76 -10.72
C ALA A 85 3.41 -3.54 -11.46
N VAL A 86 2.29 -3.68 -10.75
CA VAL A 86 0.95 -3.41 -11.29
C VAL A 86 0.81 -1.95 -11.74
N PHE A 87 1.25 -0.99 -10.92
CA PHE A 87 1.12 0.44 -11.25
C PHE A 87 2.09 0.88 -12.35
N VAL A 88 3.31 0.33 -12.39
CA VAL A 88 4.24 0.52 -13.52
C VAL A 88 3.62 -0.01 -14.79
N HIS A 89 3.12 -1.25 -14.78
CA HIS A 89 2.46 -1.85 -15.93
C HIS A 89 1.25 -1.02 -16.39
N ALA A 90 0.42 -0.54 -15.45
CA ALA A 90 -0.73 0.31 -15.75
C ALA A 90 -0.32 1.66 -16.36
N GLY A 91 0.78 2.26 -15.89
CA GLY A 91 1.34 3.48 -16.46
C GLY A 91 1.91 3.29 -17.87
N VAL A 92 2.61 2.18 -18.11
CA VAL A 92 3.19 1.81 -19.41
C VAL A 92 2.09 1.53 -20.44
N THR A 93 1.10 0.71 -20.07
CA THR A 93 -0.03 0.34 -20.95
C THR A 93 -1.09 1.44 -21.07
N ARG A 94 -0.95 2.53 -20.31
CA ARG A 94 -1.93 3.62 -20.22
C ARG A 94 -3.34 3.15 -19.86
N SER A 95 -3.45 2.07 -19.10
CA SER A 95 -4.74 1.57 -18.60
C SER A 95 -5.35 2.48 -17.53
N VAL A 96 -4.54 3.39 -16.97
CA VAL A 96 -4.97 4.49 -16.11
C VAL A 96 -4.28 5.81 -16.53
N PRO A 97 -4.80 6.98 -16.14
CA PRO A 97 -4.11 8.24 -16.34
C PRO A 97 -2.70 8.22 -15.73
N ARG A 98 -1.74 8.88 -16.40
CA ARG A 98 -0.36 8.97 -15.90
C ARG A 98 -0.24 9.50 -14.46
N PRO A 99 -0.97 10.55 -14.05
CA PRO A 99 -0.92 11.01 -12.66
C PRO A 99 -1.34 9.92 -11.66
N THR A 100 -2.33 9.09 -12.03
CA THR A 100 -2.78 7.95 -11.22
C THR A 100 -1.70 6.91 -11.02
N ALA A 101 -1.06 6.48 -12.11
CA ALA A 101 0.03 5.51 -12.02
C ALA A 101 1.18 6.05 -11.16
N LEU A 102 1.58 7.32 -11.37
CA LEU A 102 2.68 7.95 -10.64
C LEU A 102 2.40 8.10 -9.15
N LEU A 103 1.22 8.59 -8.77
CA LEU A 103 0.85 8.73 -7.35
C LEU A 103 0.74 7.38 -6.64
N ALA A 104 0.21 6.36 -7.33
CA ALA A 104 0.14 5.01 -6.81
C ALA A 104 1.55 4.40 -6.62
N MET A 105 2.42 4.54 -7.61
CA MET A 105 3.84 4.16 -7.53
C MET A 105 4.59 4.91 -6.42
N ALA A 106 4.34 6.20 -6.23
CA ALA A 106 4.98 6.99 -5.19
C ALA A 106 4.53 6.53 -3.79
N THR A 107 3.23 6.27 -3.63
CA THR A 107 2.66 5.77 -2.36
C THR A 107 3.24 4.40 -2.00
N SER A 108 3.24 3.47 -2.94
CA SER A 108 3.81 2.13 -2.75
C SER A 108 5.33 2.19 -2.53
N GLY A 109 6.04 3.01 -3.32
CA GLY A 109 7.48 3.26 -3.15
C GLY A 109 7.86 3.79 -1.77
N LEU A 110 7.06 4.70 -1.20
CA LEU A 110 7.24 5.18 0.16
C LEU A 110 7.08 4.06 1.19
N ILE A 111 6.05 3.21 1.06
CA ILE A 111 5.84 2.08 1.96
C ILE A 111 6.99 1.07 1.85
N ILE A 112 7.52 0.82 0.65
CA ILE A 112 8.71 -0.02 0.41
C ILE A 112 9.93 0.55 1.13
N ALA A 113 10.21 1.84 0.96
CA ALA A 113 11.36 2.50 1.60
C ALA A 113 11.30 2.39 3.13
N ILE A 114 10.13 2.65 3.72
CA ILE A 114 9.94 2.52 5.18
C ILE A 114 10.07 1.04 5.61
N CYS A 115 9.55 0.09 4.83
CA CYS A 115 9.73 -1.35 5.09
C CYS A 115 11.21 -1.77 5.10
N LEU A 116 12.01 -1.27 4.15
CA LEU A 116 13.43 -1.59 4.06
C LEU A 116 14.19 -1.00 5.25
N ALA A 117 13.92 0.25 5.62
CA ALA A 117 14.49 0.88 6.82
C ALA A 117 14.14 0.09 8.10
N ALA A 118 12.87 -0.31 8.25
CA ALA A 118 12.41 -1.09 9.41
C ALA A 118 13.03 -2.50 9.49
N ARG A 119 13.53 -3.05 8.37
CA ARG A 119 14.24 -4.33 8.31
C ARG A 119 15.74 -4.17 8.57
N GLY A 120 16.37 -3.13 8.00
CA GLY A 120 17.79 -2.83 8.24
C GLY A 120 18.10 -2.62 9.72
N ASP A 121 17.21 -1.92 10.44
CA ASP A 121 17.31 -1.72 11.89
C ASP A 121 17.23 -3.01 12.71
N ARG A 122 16.71 -4.12 12.15
CA ARG A 122 16.67 -5.43 12.82
C ARG A 122 17.89 -6.31 12.53
N GLN A 123 18.70 -5.98 11.52
CA GLN A 123 19.88 -6.77 11.13
C GLN A 123 21.21 -6.17 11.64
N GLY A 124 21.20 -4.91 12.11
CA GLY A 124 22.39 -4.21 12.61
C GLY A 124 22.78 -4.50 14.07
N THR A 125 22.39 -5.64 14.62
CA THR A 125 22.75 -6.13 15.98
C THR A 125 23.01 -7.62 15.94
#